data_AF-A0A7T4DIB9-F1
#
_entry.id   AF-A0A7T4DIB9-F1
#
_cell.length_a   1.000
_cell.length_b   1.000
_cell.length_c   1.000
_cell.angle_alpha   90.00
_cell.angle_beta   90.00
_cell.angle_gamma   90.00
#
_symmetry.space_group_name_H-M   'P 1'
#
loop_
_entity.id
_entity.type
_entity.pdbx_description
1 polymer ?
#
loop_
_entity_poly.entity_id
_entity_poly.type
_entity_poly.pdbx_seq_one_letter_code
_entity_poly.pdbx_strand_id
1 'polypeptide(L)'
;MVPGTVNELSAHDRMILDFERSPSTADNRVVLCRRIELAVERYSAVLEGLADTDAAFGYAPDVVTRIRRLRSERFAFERRKGRWRSFMP
;
A
#
# COMPACT_ATOMS: atom_id res chain seq x y z
N MET A 1 -23.11 -10.08 -15.72
CA MET A 1 -22.16 -9.20 -14.99
C MET A 1 -22.50 -9.28 -13.52
N VAL A 2 -21.70 -9.96 -12.71
CA VAL A 2 -21.90 -9.96 -11.25
C VAL A 2 -21.35 -8.63 -10.74
N PRO A 3 -22.16 -7.74 -10.14
CA PRO A 3 -21.66 -6.53 -9.51
C PRO A 3 -21.03 -6.94 -8.18
N GLY A 4 -19.81 -7.46 -8.23
CA GLY A 4 -19.03 -7.72 -7.03
C GLY A 4 -18.69 -6.40 -6.37
N THR A 5 -19.45 -6.06 -5.31
CA THR A 5 -18.93 -5.42 -4.08
C THR A 5 -17.80 -4.42 -4.31
N VAL A 6 -18.11 -3.27 -4.91
CA VAL A 6 -17.11 -2.25 -5.29
C VAL A 6 -16.49 -1.52 -4.09
N ASN A 7 -16.86 -1.84 -2.85
CA ASN A 7 -16.41 -1.04 -1.70
C ASN A 7 -16.40 -1.77 -0.35
N GLU A 8 -16.26 -3.09 -0.32
CA GLU A 8 -16.14 -3.82 0.96
C GLU A 8 -14.76 -4.44 1.09
N LEU A 9 -14.07 -4.06 2.18
CA LEU A 9 -12.78 -4.66 2.54
C LEU A 9 -12.99 -6.14 2.89
N SER A 10 -12.22 -7.01 2.24
CA SER A 10 -12.12 -8.41 2.64
C SER A 10 -11.52 -8.53 4.05
N ALA A 11 -11.71 -9.67 4.70
CA ALA A 11 -11.06 -9.99 5.97
C ALA A 11 -9.53 -9.87 5.84
N HIS A 12 -8.96 -10.26 4.70
CA HIS A 12 -7.53 -10.15 4.44
C HIS A 12 -7.08 -8.69 4.33
N ASP A 13 -7.86 -7.83 3.69
CA ASP A 13 -7.54 -6.41 3.52
C ASP A 13 -7.54 -5.68 4.87
N ARG A 14 -8.52 -6.00 5.73
CA ARG A 14 -8.57 -5.48 7.10
C ARG A 14 -7.34 -5.92 7.90
N MET A 15 -6.94 -7.18 7.78
CA MET A 15 -5.72 -7.68 8.44
C MET A 15 -4.46 -6.95 7.96
N ILE A 16 -4.36 -6.63 6.67
CA ILE A 16 -3.24 -5.84 6.11
C ILE A 16 -3.26 -4.42 6.70
N LEU A 17 -4.42 -3.75 6.72
CA LEU A 17 -4.54 -2.40 7.24
C LEU A 17 -4.27 -2.33 8.76
N ASP A 18 -4.77 -3.30 9.53
CA ASP A 18 -4.53 -3.39 10.97
C ASP A 18 -3.06 -3.68 11.28
N PHE A 19 -2.39 -4.46 10.44
CA PHE A 19 -0.96 -4.71 10.56
C PHE A 19 -0.12 -3.44 10.33
N GLU A 20 -0.49 -2.62 9.35
CA GLU A 20 0.19 -1.34 9.05
C GLU A 20 -0.09 -0.22 10.07
N ARG A 21 -1.11 -0.37 10.93
CA ARG A 21 -1.36 0.56 12.04
C ARG A 21 -0.24 0.52 13.09
N SER A 22 0.41 -0.62 13.26
CA SER A 22 1.51 -0.82 14.21
C SER A 22 2.85 -0.73 13.48
N PRO A 23 3.96 -0.43 14.19
CA PRO A 23 5.30 -0.52 13.60
C PRO A 23 5.59 -1.97 13.20
N SER A 24 5.38 -2.26 11.92
CA SER A 24 5.56 -3.57 11.32
C SER A 24 7.03 -3.80 10.94
N THR A 25 7.57 -4.97 11.30
CA THR A 25 8.89 -5.43 10.84
C THR A 25 8.76 -6.28 9.59
N ALA A 26 9.83 -6.38 8.81
CA ALA A 26 9.86 -7.19 7.60
C ALA A 26 9.50 -8.67 7.86
N ASP A 27 9.99 -9.25 8.97
CA ASP A 27 9.66 -10.62 9.39
C ASP A 27 8.17 -10.80 9.67
N ASN A 28 7.56 -9.88 10.43
CA ASN A 28 6.14 -9.96 10.76
C ASN A 28 5.27 -9.84 9.49
N ARG A 29 5.73 -9.08 8.49
CA ARG A 29 5.06 -8.97 7.18
C ARG A 29 5.08 -10.29 6.43
N VAL A 30 6.19 -11.02 6.45
CA VAL A 30 6.27 -12.36 5.82
C VAL A 30 5.32 -13.33 6.51
N VAL A 31 5.24 -13.29 7.84
CA VAL A 31 4.30 -14.12 8.61
C VAL A 31 2.85 -13.79 8.26
N LEU A 32 2.50 -12.50 8.18
CA LEU A 32 1.16 -12.07 7.75
C LEU A 32 0.85 -12.58 6.34
N CYS A 33 1.76 -12.35 5.38
CA CYS A 33 1.59 -12.76 3.98
C CYS A 33 1.32 -14.28 3.88
N ARG A 34 2.07 -15.09 4.62
CA ARG A 34 1.83 -16.54 4.70
C ARG A 34 0.46 -16.88 5.28
N ARG A 35 0.01 -16.15 6.31
CA ARG A 35 -1.28 -16.37 6.98
C ARG A 35 -2.48 -16.08 6.08
N ILE A 36 -2.37 -15.11 5.17
CA ILE A 36 -3.44 -14.73 4.23
C ILE A 36 -3.21 -15.30 2.82
N GLU A 37 -2.27 -16.25 2.68
CA GLU A 37 -1.87 -16.88 1.41
C GLU A 37 -1.49 -15.87 0.30
N LEU A 38 -0.93 -14.72 0.68
CA LEU A 38 -0.47 -13.68 -0.22
C LEU A 38 1.04 -13.82 -0.49
N ALA A 39 1.44 -13.70 -1.75
CA ALA A 39 2.85 -13.59 -2.09
C ALA A 39 3.44 -12.30 -1.53
N VAL A 40 4.57 -12.39 -0.81
CA VAL A 40 5.22 -11.23 -0.16
C VAL A 40 5.54 -10.12 -1.18
N GLU A 41 5.94 -10.48 -2.39
CA GLU A 41 6.23 -9.53 -3.48
C GLU A 41 5.00 -8.74 -3.94
N ARG A 42 3.80 -9.31 -3.78
CA ARG A 42 2.53 -8.65 -4.13
C ARG A 42 2.01 -7.76 -3.01
N TYR A 43 2.57 -7.84 -1.80
CA TYR A 43 2.10 -7.09 -0.65
C TYR A 43 2.08 -5.59 -0.90
N SER A 44 3.16 -5.03 -1.47
CA SER A 44 3.24 -3.61 -1.80
C SER A 44 2.18 -3.19 -2.81
N ALA A 45 1.96 -3.98 -3.87
CA ALA A 45 0.95 -3.69 -4.89
C ALA A 45 -0.48 -3.77 -4.33
N VAL A 46 -0.76 -4.74 -3.46
CA VAL A 46 -2.06 -4.84 -2.76
C VAL A 46 -2.26 -3.65 -1.83
N LEU A 47 -1.25 -3.30 -1.05
CA LEU A 47 -1.31 -2.16 -0.12
C LEU A 47 -1.53 -0.83 -0.86
N GLU A 48 -0.85 -0.62 -1.98
CA GLU A 48 -1.06 0.55 -2.85
C GLU A 48 -2.48 0.56 -3.42
N GLY A 49 -3.00 -0.59 -3.90
CA GLY A 49 -4.37 -0.70 -4.40
C GLY A 49 -5.43 -0.44 -3.33
N LEU A 50 -5.22 -0.94 -2.10
CA LEU A 50 -6.13 -0.68 -0.98
C LEU A 50 -6.19 0.81 -0.65
N ALA A 51 -5.05 1.50 -0.64
CA ALA A 51 -4.98 2.94 -0.38
C ALA A 51 -5.71 3.80 -1.42
N ASP A 52 -6.06 3.25 -2.58
CA ASP A 52 -6.83 3.93 -3.63
C ASP A 52 -8.36 3.69 -3.49
N THR A 53 -8.81 2.90 -2.51
CA THR A 53 -10.24 2.63 -2.24
C THR A 53 -10.82 3.47 -1.10
N ASP A 54 -12.10 3.86 -1.23
CA ASP A 54 -12.81 4.60 -0.17
C ASP A 54 -13.06 3.72 1.07
N ALA A 55 -13.26 2.41 0.88
CA ALA A 55 -13.43 1.46 1.98
C ALA A 55 -12.22 1.42 2.92
N ALA A 56 -11.00 1.39 2.37
CA ALA A 56 -9.78 1.43 3.16
C ALA A 56 -9.64 2.75 3.93
N PHE A 57 -10.01 3.87 3.31
CA PHE A 57 -9.98 5.18 3.96
C PHE A 57 -10.99 5.27 5.10
N GLY A 58 -12.19 4.70 4.93
CA GLY A 58 -13.21 4.63 5.99
C GLY A 58 -12.79 3.75 7.18
N TYR A 59 -12.01 2.69 6.93
CA TYR A 59 -11.55 1.78 7.99
C TYR A 59 -10.29 2.26 8.72
N ALA A 60 -9.27 2.72 7.98
CA ALA A 60 -7.96 3.10 8.51
C ALA A 60 -7.39 4.35 7.83
N PRO A 61 -7.94 5.55 8.11
CA PRO A 61 -7.57 6.78 7.40
C PRO A 61 -6.10 7.18 7.61
N ASP A 62 -5.54 6.96 8.81
CA ASP A 62 -4.14 7.26 9.12
C ASP A 62 -3.16 6.44 8.27
N VAL A 63 -3.47 5.15 8.10
CA VAL A 63 -2.67 4.20 7.32
C VAL A 63 -2.69 4.60 5.85
N VAL A 64 -3.89 4.84 5.29
CA VAL A 64 -4.05 5.26 3.90
C VAL A 64 -3.32 6.57 3.63
N THR A 65 -3.45 7.55 4.52
CA THR A 65 -2.77 8.85 4.39
C THR A 65 -1.25 8.69 4.40
N ARG A 66 -0.71 7.84 5.27
CA ARG A 66 0.73 7.53 5.34
C ARG A 66 1.23 6.87 4.05
N ILE A 67 0.51 5.89 3.52
CA ILE A 67 0.88 5.19 2.27
C ILE A 67 0.88 6.18 1.10
N ARG A 68 -0.18 6.99 0.96
CA ARG A 68 -0.27 8.03 -0.09
C ARG A 68 0.87 9.05 0.00
N ARG A 69 1.27 9.41 1.22
CA ARG A 69 2.42 10.29 1.47
C ARG A 69 3.74 9.64 1.05
N LEU A 70 4.02 8.41 1.47
CA LEU A 70 5.22 7.67 1.07
C LEU A 70 5.31 7.51 -0.46
N ARG A 71 4.17 7.26 -1.12
CA ARG A 71 4.04 7.21 -2.58
C ARG A 71 4.42 8.54 -3.21
N SER A 72 3.88 9.64 -2.69
CA SER A 72 4.17 11.00 -3.17
C SER A 72 5.63 11.39 -2.98
N GLU A 73 6.26 10.98 -1.86
CA GLU A 73 7.68 11.17 -1.59
C GLU A 73 8.56 10.36 -2.57
N ARG A 74 8.18 9.11 -2.88
CA ARG A 74 8.84 8.27 -3.89
C ARG A 74 8.81 8.91 -5.27
N PHE A 75 7.64 9.40 -5.71
CA PHE A 75 7.48 10.09 -6.98
C PHE A 75 8.20 11.45 -7.02
N ALA A 76 8.22 12.20 -5.91
CA ALA A 76 8.96 13.45 -5.82
C ALA A 76 10.48 13.23 -5.91
N PHE A 77 10.98 12.13 -5.35
CA PHE A 77 12.37 11.73 -5.44
C PHE A 77 12.79 11.35 -6.86
N GLU A 78 11.97 10.58 -7.58
CA GLU A 78 12.22 10.24 -8.98
C GLU A 78 12.24 11.48 -9.88
N ARG A 79 11.31 12.42 -9.70
CA ARG A 79 11.34 13.70 -10.43
C ARG A 79 12.61 14.52 -10.15
N ARG A 80 13.15 14.45 -8.93
CA ARG A 80 14.40 15.14 -8.58
C ARG A 80 15.63 14.47 -9.20
N LYS A 81 15.65 13.14 -9.32
CA LYS A 81 16.74 12.39 -9.99
C LYS A 81 16.70 12.47 -11.52
N GLY A 82 15.51 12.56 -12.12
CA GLY A 82 15.35 12.70 -13.58
C GLY A 82 15.90 14.02 -14.15
N ARG A 83 16.06 15.06 -13.32
CA ARG A 83 16.52 16.39 -13.76
C ARG A 83 18.05 16.56 -13.77
N TRP A 84 18.82 15.57 -13.29
CA TRP A 84 20.29 15.62 -13.31
C TRP A 84 20.92 14.94 -14.53
N ARG A 85 20.11 14.27 -15.38
CA ARG A 85 20.61 13.50 -16.53
C ARG A 85 20.51 14.23 -17.87
N SER A 86 20.20 15.53 -17.85
CA SER A 86 20.09 16.37 -19.06
C SER A 86 20.93 17.65 -18.97
N PHE A 87 22.08 17.59 -18.29
CA PHE A 87 23.08 18.67 -18.34
C PHE A 87 24.49 18.06 -18.34
N MET A 88 24.91 17.59 -19.50
CA MET A 88 26.32 17.61 -19.89
C MET A 88 26.38 18.06 -21.36
N PRO A 89 27.21 19.06 -21.70
CA PRO A 89 27.31 19.69 -23.02
C PRO A 89 27.99 18.81 -24.07
#